data_AF-H1LHS7-F1
#
_entry.id   AF-H1LHS7-F1
#
_cell.length_a   1.000
_cell.length_b   1.000
_cell.length_c   1.000
_cell.angle_alpha   90.00
_cell.angle_beta   90.00
_cell.angle_gamma   90.00
#
_symmetry.space_group_name_H-M   'P 1'
#
loop_
_entity.id
_entity.type
_entity.pdbx_description
1 polymer ?
#
loop_
_entity_poly.entity_id
_entity_poly.type
_entity_poly.pdbx_seq_one_letter_code
_entity_poly.pdbx_strand_id
1 'polypeptide(L)'
;MLKSAIEVIKIGAKKKDIIKVRINSHLKAETEKLLSSMGLTYSDAITLFSKAIVNEGKIPFKLQSDPFYSTENQESLRKSINQLEDGTGKQHDLLDNDK
;
A
#
# COMPACT_ATOMS: atom_id res chain seq x y z
N MET A 1 -6.24 25.09 38.19
CA MET A 1 -4.78 24.84 38.17
C MET A 1 -4.45 23.35 38.06
N LEU A 2 -4.78 22.49 39.03
CA LEU A 2 -4.43 21.05 38.97
C LEU A 2 -5.08 20.23 37.83
N LYS A 3 -6.32 20.55 37.43
CA LYS A 3 -7.00 19.85 36.31
C LYS A 3 -6.32 20.08 34.95
N SER A 4 -5.80 21.29 34.69
CA SER A 4 -5.10 21.60 33.42
C SER A 4 -3.74 20.91 33.30
N ALA A 5 -3.02 20.70 34.40
CA ALA A 5 -1.73 20.02 34.37
C ALA A 5 -1.85 18.53 33.97
N ILE A 6 -2.90 17.85 34.45
CA ILE A 6 -3.17 16.45 34.11
C ILE A 6 -3.52 16.29 32.63
N GLU A 7 -4.23 17.27 32.06
CA GLU A 7 -4.59 17.27 30.63
C GLU A 7 -3.36 17.49 29.74
N VAL A 8 -2.45 18.38 30.13
CA VAL A 8 -1.16 18.61 29.42
C VAL A 8 -0.25 17.37 29.48
N ILE A 9 -0.20 16.65 30.61
CA ILE A 9 0.62 15.43 30.74
C ILE A 9 0.09 14.29 29.85
N LYS A 10 -1.22 14.24 29.58
CA LYS A 10 -1.81 13.26 28.63
C LYS A 10 -1.42 13.50 27.18
N ILE A 11 -1.04 14.73 26.80
CA ILE A 11 -0.67 15.09 25.42
C ILE A 11 0.71 14.51 25.03
N GLY A 12 1.56 14.16 26.01
CA GLY A 12 2.90 13.63 25.76
C GLY A 12 2.98 12.13 25.47
N ALA A 13 1.99 11.33 25.90
CA ALA A 13 1.97 9.90 25.66
C ALA A 13 1.23 9.61 24.34
N LYS A 14 1.97 9.42 23.24
CA LYS A 14 1.36 8.94 21.98
C LYS A 14 0.57 7.67 22.27
N LYS A 15 -0.75 7.75 22.07
CA LYS A 15 -1.66 6.61 22.20
C LYS A 15 -1.17 5.48 21.29
N LYS A 16 -0.98 4.30 21.86
CA LYS A 16 -0.66 3.08 21.10
C LYS A 16 -1.96 2.34 20.85
N ASP A 17 -2.32 2.15 19.59
CA ASP A 17 -3.44 1.30 19.20
C ASP A 17 -2.92 -0.08 18.77
N ILE A 18 -3.75 -1.12 18.93
CA ILE A 18 -3.40 -2.50 18.62
C ILE A 18 -3.95 -2.87 17.24
N ILE A 19 -3.08 -3.41 16.38
CA ILE A 19 -3.48 -3.95 15.07
C ILE A 19 -3.65 -5.47 15.20
N LYS A 20 -4.83 -5.98 14.86
CA LYS A 20 -5.12 -7.43 14.81
C LYS A 20 -5.15 -7.88 13.35
N VAL A 21 -4.27 -8.81 12.98
CA VAL A 21 -4.13 -9.31 11.60
C VAL A 21 -4.35 -10.82 11.57
N ARG A 22 -5.09 -11.31 10.58
CA ARG A 22 -5.18 -12.76 10.30
C ARG A 22 -4.05 -13.15 9.35
N ILE A 23 -3.32 -14.21 9.69
CA ILE A 23 -2.18 -14.70 8.92
C ILE A 23 -2.16 -16.22 9.01
N ASN A 24 -1.71 -16.88 7.94
CA ASN A 24 -1.45 -18.32 7.96
C ASN A 24 -0.36 -18.66 8.99
N SER A 25 -0.54 -19.70 9.79
CA SER A 25 0.37 -20.07 10.88
C SER A 25 1.79 -20.39 10.41
N HIS A 26 1.95 -21.04 9.25
CA HIS A 26 3.27 -21.35 8.68
C HIS A 26 3.99 -20.07 8.26
N LEU A 27 3.32 -19.23 7.47
CA LEU A 27 3.86 -17.94 7.04
C LEU A 27 4.25 -17.06 8.24
N LYS A 28 3.43 -17.08 9.30
CA LYS A 28 3.72 -16.36 10.54
C LYS A 28 5.05 -16.81 11.15
N ALA A 29 5.26 -18.13 11.27
CA ALA A 29 6.46 -18.70 11.87
C ALA A 29 7.72 -18.43 11.03
N GLU A 30 7.63 -18.55 9.70
CA GLU A 30 8.74 -18.23 8.79
C GLU A 30 9.15 -16.77 8.89
N THR A 31 8.16 -15.88 8.88
CA THR A 31 8.39 -14.43 8.99
C THR A 31 8.98 -14.08 10.35
N GLU A 32 8.49 -14.69 11.44
CA GLU A 32 9.02 -14.45 12.80
C GLU A 32 10.49 -14.86 12.93
N LYS A 33 10.85 -16.02 12.37
CA LYS A 33 12.24 -16.50 12.34
C LYS A 33 13.15 -15.53 11.59
N LEU A 34 12.70 -15.05 10.43
CA LEU A 34 13.46 -14.10 9.62
C LEU A 34 13.64 -12.75 10.33
N LEU A 35 12.55 -12.16 10.83
CA LEU A 35 12.61 -10.90 11.58
C LEU A 35 13.53 -11.01 12.81
N SER A 36 13.43 -12.13 13.55
CA SER A 36 14.29 -12.38 14.71
C SER A 36 15.77 -12.46 14.34
N SER A 37 16.10 -13.04 13.18
CA SER A 37 17.50 -13.06 12.69
C SER A 37 18.05 -11.67 12.36
N MET A 38 17.17 -10.69 12.13
CA MET A 38 17.50 -9.28 11.92
C MET A 38 17.42 -8.44 13.21
N GLY A 39 17.08 -9.05 14.35
CA GLY A 39 16.85 -8.33 15.61
C GLY A 39 15.55 -7.51 15.62
N LEU A 40 14.57 -7.87 14.80
CA LEU A 40 13.31 -7.16 14.65
C LEU A 40 12.14 -7.98 15.21
N THR A 41 11.15 -7.28 15.75
CA THR A 41 9.85 -7.85 16.07
C THR A 41 8.84 -7.59 14.95
N TYR A 42 7.69 -8.26 14.99
CA TYR A 42 6.55 -7.90 14.13
C TYR A 42 6.13 -6.44 14.30
N SER A 43 6.20 -5.91 15.52
CA SER A 43 5.82 -4.51 15.77
C SER A 43 6.76 -3.55 15.05
N ASP A 44 8.06 -3.87 15.01
CA ASP A 44 9.06 -3.06 14.31
C ASP A 44 8.84 -3.12 12.80
N ALA A 45 8.63 -4.33 12.26
CA ALA A 45 8.37 -4.54 10.83
C ALA A 45 7.12 -3.79 10.36
N ILE A 46 6.00 -3.91 11.09
CA ILE A 46 4.76 -3.20 10.77
C ILE A 46 4.95 -1.68 10.91
N THR A 47 5.69 -1.22 11.93
CA THR A 47 5.98 0.21 12.09
C THR A 47 6.80 0.76 10.93
N LEU A 48 7.84 0.03 10.48
CA LEU A 48 8.68 0.42 9.35
C LEU A 48 7.86 0.45 8.06
N PHE A 49 7.04 -0.57 7.83
CA PHE A 49 6.14 -0.65 6.68
C PHE A 49 5.16 0.53 6.65
N SER A 50 4.51 0.85 7.78
CA SER A 50 3.59 1.99 7.86
C SER A 50 4.30 3.33 7.62
N LYS A 51 5.52 3.51 8.15
CA LYS A 51 6.33 4.72 7.87
C LYS A 51 6.66 4.85 6.39
N ALA A 52 7.06 3.76 5.75
CA ALA A 52 7.37 3.77 4.33
C ALA A 52 6.14 4.11 3.47
N ILE A 53 4.96 3.57 3.79
CA ILE A 53 3.70 3.95 3.12
C ILE A 53 3.45 5.47 3.22
N VAL A 54 3.53 6.02 4.43
CA VAL A 54 3.26 7.45 4.66
C VAL A 54 4.28 8.33 3.95
N ASN A 55 5.55 7.93 3.95
CA ASN A 55 6.62 8.72 3.33
C ASN A 55 6.57 8.67 1.79
N GLU A 56 6.21 7.54 1.20
CA GLU A 56 6.24 7.35 -0.26
C GLU A 56 4.88 7.56 -0.92
N GLY A 57 3.79 7.61 -0.16
CA GLY A 57 2.43 7.70 -0.70
C GLY A 57 1.97 6.46 -1.48
N LYS A 58 2.65 5.32 -1.30
CA LYS A 58 2.39 4.05 -2.02
C LYS A 58 2.80 2.86 -1.17
N ILE A 59 2.42 1.66 -1.60
CA ILE A 59 2.92 0.43 -0.97
C ILE A 59 4.43 0.29 -1.30
N PRO A 60 5.31 0.12 -0.28
CA PRO A 60 6.77 0.11 -0.43
C PRO A 60 7.32 -1.23 -0.94
N PHE A 61 6.63 -1.82 -1.92
CA PHE A 61 7.10 -2.95 -2.71
C PHE A 61 6.29 -3.02 -4.01
N LYS A 62 6.88 -3.60 -5.06
CA LYS A 62 6.20 -3.77 -6.34
C LYS A 62 5.10 -4.83 -6.19
N LEU A 63 3.85 -4.43 -6.43
CA LEU A 63 2.75 -5.37 -6.56
C LEU A 63 2.85 -6.03 -7.93
N GLN A 64 3.27 -7.30 -7.97
CA GLN A 64 3.35 -8.05 -9.24
C GLN A 64 1.98 -8.37 -9.84
N SER A 65 0.90 -8.14 -9.10
CA SER A 65 -0.47 -8.40 -9.50
C SER A 65 -1.27 -7.13 -9.83
N ASP A 66 -0.64 -5.99 -10.11
CA ASP A 66 -1.39 -4.85 -10.63
C ASP A 66 -1.89 -5.21 -12.05
N PRO A 67 -3.20 -5.39 -12.27
CA PRO A 67 -3.74 -5.73 -13.58
C PRO A 67 -3.37 -4.70 -14.65
N PHE A 68 -3.12 -3.45 -14.24
CA PHE A 68 -2.73 -2.39 -15.16
C PHE A 68 -1.32 -2.57 -15.74
N TYR A 69 -0.39 -3.16 -14.98
CA TYR A 69 0.99 -3.38 -15.44
C TYR A 69 1.26 -4.84 -15.84
N SER A 70 0.22 -5.66 -16.03
CA SER A 70 0.39 -7.01 -16.58
C SER A 70 0.97 -6.95 -18.00
N THR A 71 1.70 -7.98 -18.40
CA THR A 71 2.27 -8.08 -19.74
C THR A 71 1.19 -7.94 -20.80
N GLU A 72 0.05 -8.58 -20.60
CA GLU A 72 -1.09 -8.58 -21.50
C GLU A 72 -1.72 -7.18 -21.64
N ASN A 73 -1.86 -6.45 -20.53
CA ASN A 73 -2.38 -5.07 -20.58
C ASN A 73 -1.40 -4.12 -21.25
N GLN A 74 -0.10 -4.26 -20.97
CA GLN A 74 0.95 -3.45 -21.60
C GLN A 74 1.05 -3.72 -23.11
N GLU A 75 0.89 -4.97 -23.56
CA GLU A 75 0.80 -5.32 -24.99
C GLU A 75 -0.43 -4.69 -25.65
N SER A 76 -1.58 -4.73 -24.97
CA SER A 76 -2.81 -4.10 -25.46
C SER A 76 -2.64 -2.58 -25.60
N LEU A 77 -2.04 -1.92 -24.61
CA LEU A 77 -1.74 -0.48 -24.66
C LEU A 77 -0.81 -0.12 -25.81
N ARG A 78 0.26 -0.89 -26.04
CA ARG A 78 1.17 -0.68 -27.18
C ARG A 78 0.45 -0.79 -28.52
N LYS A 79 -0.43 -1.80 -28.67
CA LYS A 79 -1.24 -1.97 -29.87
C LYS A 79 -2.15 -0.76 -30.10
N SER A 80 -2.80 -0.26 -29.05
CA SER A 80 -3.64 0.94 -29.13
C SER A 80 -2.85 2.20 -29.48
N ILE A 81 -1.64 2.37 -28.93
CA ILE A 81 -0.75 3.49 -29.27
C ILE A 81 -0.39 3.44 -30.75
N ASN A 82 0.08 2.30 -31.26
CA ASN A 82 0.42 2.15 -32.68
C ASN A 82 -0.79 2.43 -33.58
N GLN A 83 -1.99 1.98 -33.20
CA GLN A 83 -3.20 2.29 -33.96
C GLN A 83 -3.48 3.79 -34.04
N LEU A 84 -3.24 4.53 -32.96
CA LEU A 84 -3.39 5.99 -32.94
C LEU A 84 -2.31 6.69 -33.78
N GLU A 85 -1.05 6.25 -33.67
CA GLU A 85 0.07 6.79 -34.45
C GLU A 85 -0.10 6.55 -35.95
N ASP A 86 -0.58 5.37 -36.34
CA ASP A 86 -0.85 4.99 -37.73
C ASP A 86 -2.17 5.60 -38.26
N GLY A 87 -2.89 6.38 -37.45
CA GLY A 87 -4.17 7.00 -37.82
C GLY A 87 -5.33 6.00 -38.02
N THR A 88 -5.19 4.77 -37.53
CA THR A 88 -6.20 3.70 -37.61
C THR A 88 -7.08 3.59 -36.35
N GLY A 89 -6.88 4.48 -35.39
CA GLY A 89 -7.71 4.57 -34.18
C GLY A 89 -9.17 4.88 -34.50
N LYS A 90 -10.09 4.34 -33.68
CA LYS A 90 -11.51 4.67 -33.75
C LYS A 90 -11.86 5.73 -32.70
N GLN A 91 -12.45 6.83 -33.16
CA GLN A 91 -13.09 7.79 -32.28
C GLN A 91 -14.40 7.18 -31.76
N HIS A 92 -14.61 7.27 -30.46
CA HIS A 92 -15.86 6.92 -29.81
C HIS A 92 -16.43 8.16 -29.16
N ASP A 93 -17.75 8.31 -29.22
CA ASP A 93 -18.46 9.37 -28.51
C ASP A 93 -18.36 9.17 -27.00
N LEU A 94 -18.45 10.27 -26.26
CA LEU A 94 -18.55 10.20 -24.80
C LEU A 94 -19.80 9.41 -24.44
N LEU A 95 -19.67 8.48 -23.50
CA LEU A 95 -20.84 7.83 -22.93
C LEU A 95 -21.52 8.85 -22.01
N ASP A 96 -22.79 9.15 -22.29
CA ASP A 96 -23.63 9.96 -21.40
C ASP A 96 -23.76 9.22 -20.07
N ASN A 97 -23.07 9.73 -19.05
CA ASN A 97 -23.23 9.27 -17.67
C ASN A 97 -24.50 9.88 -17.08
N ASP A 98 -25.65 9.55 -17.65
CA ASP A 98 -26.95 9.83 -17.04
C ASP A 98 -27.27 8.76 -16.00
N LYS A 99 -26.54 8.73 -14.87
CA LYS A 99 -26.95 8.07 -13.61
C LYS A 99 -26.31 8.70 -12.38
#